data_AF-A0A4R5G8G4-F1
#
_entry.id   AF-A0A4R5G8G4-F1
#
_cell.length_a   1.000
_cell.length_b   1.000
_cell.length_c   1.000
_cell.angle_alpha   90.00
_cell.angle_beta   90.00
_cell.angle_gamma   90.00
#
_symmetry.space_group_name_H-M   'P 1'
#
loop_
_entity.id
_entity.type
_entity.pdbx_description
1 polymer ?
#
loop_
_entity_poly.entity_id
_entity_poly.type
_entity_poly.pdbx_seq_one_letter_code
_entity_poly.pdbx_strand_id
1 'polypeptide(L)'
;MNKRMSLAIGIAILLSACGNTPTTPSSTNKGTDTSGSTSPVSIDVASKLNGLSLDKTQELISKTETWRKENPQASETEADAYFVSLLSATPTDSLKAQWSIGAWTGLGPYQGALCNAHPINCGKTKIYKDQAQDWANNRSGFSNGINGGKIDAARHTYWNALMTRGVNRQWAQDFSYAHEQDNPPSNSVGWNLRNMDLFNNDQGQNIGVAYPAPQYADSQVESKVRDYMVYGKLRVADGRTKTAAQGGCQNLVASNSPEAFIGWACQ
;
A
#
# COMPACT_ATOMS: atom_id res chain seq x y z
N MET A 1 10.11 50.38 -34.22
CA MET A 1 8.99 50.22 -33.27
C MET A 1 9.51 49.54 -32.01
N ASN A 2 9.33 50.24 -30.89
CA ASN A 2 9.14 49.81 -29.51
C ASN A 2 10.23 49.04 -28.73
N LYS A 3 10.89 49.87 -27.90
CA LYS A 3 11.57 49.70 -26.61
C LYS A 3 11.24 48.43 -25.79
N ARG A 4 12.32 47.90 -25.21
CA ARG A 4 12.36 47.00 -24.05
C ARG A 4 11.71 47.67 -22.84
N MET A 5 10.78 46.98 -22.17
CA MET A 5 10.34 47.29 -20.80
C MET A 5 10.83 46.19 -19.87
N SER A 6 11.74 46.56 -18.97
CA SER A 6 12.04 45.82 -17.75
C SER A 6 10.93 46.07 -16.74
N LEU A 7 10.39 45.02 -16.12
CA LEU A 7 9.52 45.15 -14.95
C LEU A 7 10.20 44.47 -13.76
N ALA A 8 10.62 45.30 -12.80
CA ALA A 8 11.09 44.89 -11.50
C ALA A 8 9.89 44.57 -10.60
N ILE A 9 9.86 43.39 -9.99
CA ILE A 9 8.90 43.05 -8.95
C ILE A 9 9.63 43.17 -7.61
N GLY A 10 9.22 44.19 -6.84
CA GLY A 10 9.73 44.47 -5.51
C GLY A 10 9.24 43.44 -4.49
N ILE A 11 10.19 43.00 -3.66
CA ILE A 11 9.97 42.17 -2.48
C ILE A 11 9.48 43.09 -1.35
N ALA A 12 8.27 42.86 -0.85
CA ALA A 12 7.77 43.50 0.37
C ALA A 12 7.82 42.50 1.52
N ILE A 13 8.76 42.74 2.44
CA ILE A 13 8.88 42.08 3.73
C ILE A 13 7.92 42.79 4.69
N LEU A 14 6.97 42.06 5.27
CA LEU A 14 6.18 42.52 6.41
C LEU A 14 6.47 41.61 7.60
N LEU A 15 7.38 42.08 8.47
CA LEU A 15 7.44 41.68 9.87
C LEU A 15 6.32 42.40 10.62
N SER A 16 5.49 41.63 11.33
CA SER A 16 4.72 42.15 12.46
C SER A 16 4.82 41.14 13.60
N ALA A 17 5.68 41.49 14.56
CA ALA A 17 5.72 40.90 15.88
C ALA A 17 4.87 41.75 16.81
N CYS A 18 3.92 41.14 17.52
CA CYS A 18 3.42 41.61 18.80
C CYS A 18 3.09 40.38 19.64
N GLY A 19 3.85 40.19 20.73
CA GLY A 19 3.52 39.22 21.76
C GLY A 19 2.31 39.67 22.58
N ASN A 20 1.69 38.72 23.26
CA ASN A 20 1.01 38.94 24.53
C ASN A 20 0.95 37.62 25.32
N THR A 21 1.21 37.77 26.61
CA THR A 21 1.33 36.77 27.68
C THR A 21 0.04 36.01 27.99
N PRO A 22 0.11 34.83 28.65
CA PRO A 22 -1.06 34.01 28.94
C PRO A 22 -1.81 34.51 30.18
N THR A 23 -3.10 34.76 30.04
CA THR A 23 -4.04 34.92 31.16
C THR A 23 -5.06 33.79 31.11
N THR A 24 -5.01 32.91 32.10
CA THR A 24 -6.13 32.02 32.43
C THR A 24 -7.29 32.85 32.99
N PRO A 25 -8.54 32.54 32.61
CA PRO A 25 -9.53 32.41 33.66
C PRO A 25 -10.46 31.20 33.50
N SER A 26 -11.00 30.87 34.66
CA SER A 26 -11.97 29.85 35.02
C SER A 26 -13.26 29.82 34.19
N SER A 27 -13.93 28.67 34.29
CA SER A 27 -15.22 28.29 33.71
C SER A 27 -16.32 29.37 33.75
N THR A 28 -17.09 29.48 32.68
CA THR A 28 -18.56 29.64 32.75
C THR A 28 -19.21 29.15 31.45
N ASN A 29 -20.34 28.48 31.63
CA ASN A 29 -21.12 27.79 30.61
C ASN A 29 -22.28 28.70 30.18
N LYS A 30 -22.43 29.05 28.88
CA LYS A 30 -23.70 29.52 28.31
C LYS A 30 -23.67 29.65 26.78
N GLY A 31 -24.68 29.08 26.13
CA GLY A 31 -25.27 29.68 24.93
C GLY A 31 -24.90 29.05 23.59
N THR A 32 -25.71 28.07 23.19
CA THR A 32 -26.19 27.78 21.82
C THR A 32 -25.66 28.67 20.69
N ASP A 33 -24.93 28.06 19.76
CA ASP A 33 -25.04 28.46 18.36
C ASP A 33 -25.00 27.23 17.44
N THR A 34 -26.03 27.13 16.63
CA THR A 34 -26.27 26.08 15.64
C THR A 34 -25.52 26.43 14.37
N SER A 35 -24.31 25.88 14.23
CA SER A 35 -23.74 25.58 12.92
C SER A 35 -23.16 24.18 13.02
N GLY A 36 -23.70 23.25 12.23
CA GLY A 36 -23.26 21.85 12.17
C GLY A 36 -21.88 21.76 11.52
N SER A 37 -20.85 22.24 12.22
CA SER A 37 -19.48 21.84 11.98
C SER A 37 -19.30 20.49 12.64
N THR A 38 -19.59 19.41 11.91
CA THR A 38 -19.13 18.08 12.30
C THR A 38 -17.60 18.11 12.23
N SER A 39 -16.95 18.47 13.34
CA SER A 39 -15.53 18.17 13.51
C SER A 39 -15.34 16.70 13.16
N PRO A 40 -14.38 16.35 12.29
CA PRO A 40 -14.16 14.95 11.94
C PRO A 40 -13.90 14.18 13.23
N VAL A 41 -14.65 13.09 13.41
CA VAL A 41 -14.43 12.18 14.53
C VAL A 41 -12.99 11.68 14.38
N SER A 42 -12.11 12.16 15.26
CA SER A 42 -10.71 11.76 15.30
C SER A 42 -10.61 10.36 15.90
N ILE A 43 -10.83 9.32 15.09
CA ILE A 43 -10.54 7.93 15.47
C ILE A 43 -9.14 7.54 15.01
N ASP A 44 -8.52 6.62 15.75
CA ASP A 44 -7.39 5.84 15.23
C ASP A 44 -7.93 4.82 14.23
N VAL A 45 -7.84 5.15 12.94
CA VAL A 45 -8.36 4.34 11.83
C VAL A 45 -7.61 3.02 11.75
N ALA A 46 -6.29 3.06 11.94
CA ALA A 46 -5.45 1.86 11.92
C ALA A 46 -5.90 0.85 12.98
N SER A 47 -6.05 1.30 14.23
CA SER A 47 -6.51 0.45 15.34
C SER A 47 -7.94 -0.05 15.13
N LYS A 48 -8.85 0.81 14.63
CA LYS A 48 -10.22 0.41 14.34
C LYS A 48 -10.30 -0.66 13.26
N LEU A 49 -9.58 -0.48 12.15
CA LEU A 49 -9.52 -1.47 11.08
C LEU A 49 -8.89 -2.78 11.54
N ASN A 50 -7.91 -2.75 12.44
CA ASN A 50 -7.36 -3.95 13.05
C ASN A 50 -8.41 -4.75 13.83
N GLY A 51 -9.28 -4.07 14.56
CA GLY A 51 -10.38 -4.71 15.31
C GLY A 51 -11.57 -5.17 14.48
N LEU A 52 -11.53 -5.13 13.15
CA LEU A 52 -12.64 -5.55 12.29
C LEU A 52 -12.31 -6.83 11.52
N SER A 53 -13.33 -7.67 11.29
CA SER A 53 -13.23 -8.74 10.30
C SER A 53 -13.00 -8.20 8.88
N LEU A 54 -12.50 -9.06 8.00
CA LEU A 54 -12.33 -8.72 6.59
C LEU A 54 -13.68 -8.43 5.93
N ASP A 55 -14.69 -9.29 6.16
CA ASP A 55 -16.03 -9.12 5.62
C ASP A 55 -16.64 -7.79 6.05
N LYS A 56 -16.47 -7.40 7.31
CA LYS A 56 -16.93 -6.11 7.79
C LYS A 56 -16.18 -4.97 7.11
N THR A 57 -14.86 -5.09 6.94
CA THR A 57 -14.07 -4.09 6.20
C THR A 57 -14.56 -3.94 4.75
N GLN A 58 -14.81 -5.06 4.07
CA GLN A 58 -15.34 -5.10 2.71
C GLN A 58 -16.73 -4.46 2.62
N GLU A 59 -17.60 -4.72 3.59
CA GLU A 59 -18.93 -4.10 3.68
C GLU A 59 -18.82 -2.57 3.78
N LEU A 60 -17.95 -2.05 4.65
CA LEU A 60 -17.79 -0.61 4.84
C LEU A 60 -17.18 0.09 3.60
N ILE A 61 -16.22 -0.57 2.94
CA ILE A 61 -15.67 -0.08 1.67
C ILE A 61 -16.74 -0.07 0.59
N SER A 62 -17.53 -1.14 0.44
CA SER A 62 -18.62 -1.20 -0.54
C SER A 62 -19.67 -0.11 -0.31
N LYS A 63 -20.06 0.15 0.95
CA LYS A 63 -20.96 1.26 1.29
C LYS A 63 -20.39 2.62 0.89
N THR A 64 -19.08 2.81 1.09
CA THR A 64 -18.38 4.05 0.72
C THR A 64 -18.31 4.24 -0.78
N GLU A 65 -18.02 3.19 -1.54
CA GLU A 65 -18.01 3.24 -3.00
C GLU A 65 -19.41 3.50 -3.58
N THR A 66 -20.46 2.94 -2.99
CA THR A 66 -21.85 3.27 -3.35
C THR A 66 -22.14 4.74 -3.08
N TRP A 67 -21.80 5.24 -1.89
CA TRP A 67 -21.98 6.65 -1.54
C TRP A 67 -21.22 7.58 -2.50
N ARG A 68 -19.98 7.23 -2.90
CA ARG A 68 -19.21 8.00 -3.89
C ARG A 68 -19.90 8.07 -5.25
N LYS A 69 -20.52 6.98 -5.70
CA LYS A 69 -21.28 6.95 -6.97
C LYS A 69 -22.52 7.84 -6.90
N GLU A 70 -23.18 7.89 -5.75
CA GLU A 70 -24.35 8.74 -5.50
C GLU A 70 -23.97 10.22 -5.28
N ASN A 71 -22.72 10.49 -4.91
CA ASN A 71 -22.18 11.82 -4.63
C ASN A 71 -20.95 12.14 -5.50
N PRO A 72 -21.07 12.19 -6.85
CA PRO A 72 -19.92 12.28 -7.75
C PRO A 72 -19.11 13.59 -7.65
N GLN A 73 -19.66 14.62 -6.96
CA GLN A 73 -18.98 15.89 -6.73
C GLN A 73 -18.24 15.95 -5.38
N ALA A 74 -18.41 14.93 -4.53
CA ALA A 74 -17.74 14.87 -3.25
C ALA A 74 -16.23 14.74 -3.44
N SER A 75 -15.50 15.49 -2.63
CA SER A 75 -14.05 15.39 -2.50
C SER A 75 -13.64 14.07 -1.83
N GLU A 76 -12.37 13.69 -2.01
CA GLU A 76 -11.80 12.54 -1.27
C GLU A 76 -11.90 12.73 0.25
N THR A 77 -11.75 13.96 0.75
CA THR A 77 -11.90 14.27 2.18
C THR A 77 -13.32 14.01 2.69
N GLU A 78 -14.35 14.34 1.91
CA GLU A 78 -15.74 14.04 2.26
C GLU A 78 -16.01 12.54 2.23
N ALA A 79 -15.46 11.81 1.25
CA ALA A 79 -15.53 10.36 1.19
C ALA A 79 -14.84 9.70 2.41
N ASP A 80 -13.64 10.16 2.76
CA ASP A 80 -12.90 9.69 3.93
C ASP A 80 -13.67 9.97 5.23
N ALA A 81 -14.28 11.14 5.37
CA ALA A 81 -15.13 11.47 6.51
C ALA A 81 -16.35 10.56 6.60
N TYR A 82 -16.99 10.24 5.47
CA TYR A 82 -18.10 9.28 5.43
C TYR A 82 -17.64 7.88 5.87
N PHE A 83 -16.52 7.38 5.34
CA PHE A 83 -15.98 6.08 5.75
C PHE A 83 -15.60 6.05 7.24
N VAL A 84 -14.99 7.12 7.76
CA VAL A 84 -14.67 7.28 9.20
C VAL A 84 -15.93 7.27 10.06
N SER A 85 -17.04 7.85 9.58
CA SER A 85 -18.32 7.80 10.29
C SER A 85 -18.86 6.36 10.41
N LEU A 86 -18.75 5.58 9.33
CA LEU A 86 -19.12 4.17 9.32
C LEU A 86 -18.23 3.34 10.25
N LEU A 87 -16.91 3.56 10.20
CA LEU A 87 -15.94 2.91 11.08
C LEU A 87 -16.20 3.21 12.56
N SER A 88 -16.50 4.47 12.88
CA SER A 88 -16.77 4.91 14.25
C SER A 88 -18.02 4.26 14.83
N ALA A 89 -19.06 4.11 14.01
CA ALA A 89 -20.32 3.49 14.38
C ALA A 89 -20.26 1.96 14.44
N THR A 90 -19.23 1.34 13.85
CA THR A 90 -19.08 -0.11 13.81
C THR A 90 -18.38 -0.63 15.07
N PRO A 91 -19.02 -1.53 15.85
CA PRO A 91 -18.34 -2.20 16.94
C PRO A 91 -17.16 -3.01 16.41
N THR A 92 -16.03 -2.97 17.12
CA THR A 92 -14.90 -3.86 16.81
C THR A 92 -15.29 -5.28 17.17
N ASP A 93 -15.15 -6.20 16.22
CA ASP A 93 -15.20 -7.62 16.52
C ASP A 93 -14.02 -7.90 17.46
N SER A 94 -14.24 -8.52 18.62
CA SER A 94 -13.17 -8.91 19.54
C SER A 94 -12.35 -10.09 18.97
N LEU A 95 -11.90 -9.96 17.72
CA LEU A 95 -11.08 -10.94 17.02
C LEU A 95 -9.76 -11.04 17.76
N LYS A 96 -9.55 -12.20 18.38
CA LYS A 96 -8.22 -12.61 18.81
C LYS A 96 -7.38 -12.72 17.55
N ALA A 97 -6.53 -11.72 17.32
CA ALA A 97 -5.46 -11.74 16.33
C ALA A 97 -4.74 -13.08 16.38
N GLN A 98 -5.04 -13.97 15.45
CA GLN A 98 -4.24 -15.17 15.27
C GLN A 98 -2.92 -14.68 14.67
N TRP A 99 -1.85 -14.67 15.47
CA TRP A 99 -0.54 -14.20 15.04
C TRP A 99 -0.04 -15.11 13.91
N SER A 100 -0.12 -14.60 12.68
CA SER A 100 0.51 -15.15 11.50
C SER A 100 1.49 -14.11 10.96
N ILE A 101 2.60 -14.58 10.36
CA ILE A 101 3.46 -13.72 9.57
C ILE A 101 2.59 -13.16 8.44
N GLY A 102 2.31 -11.85 8.47
CA GLY A 102 1.32 -11.23 7.59
C GLY A 102 -0.08 -11.02 8.21
N ALA A 103 -0.29 -11.05 9.53
CA ALA A 103 -1.55 -10.59 10.15
C ALA A 103 -1.71 -9.05 10.10
N TRP A 104 -2.92 -8.50 9.99
CA TRP A 104 -3.18 -7.02 9.98
C TRP A 104 -3.07 -6.43 11.40
N THR A 105 -2.29 -7.04 12.29
CA THR A 105 -2.42 -6.85 13.73
C THR A 105 -1.29 -6.02 14.34
N GLY A 106 -0.63 -5.21 13.50
CA GLY A 106 0.53 -4.43 13.89
C GLY A 106 0.99 -3.54 12.74
N LEU A 107 0.10 -2.65 12.28
CA LEU A 107 0.56 -1.50 11.49
C LEU A 107 1.55 -0.74 12.37
N GLY A 108 2.79 -0.62 11.93
CA GLY A 108 3.77 0.19 12.63
C GLY A 108 3.46 1.68 12.46
N PRO A 109 4.25 2.56 13.08
CA PRO A 109 3.99 4.00 13.08
C PRO A 109 3.91 4.60 11.67
N TYR A 110 4.69 4.12 10.69
CA TYR A 110 4.67 4.68 9.33
C TYR A 110 3.40 4.27 8.57
N GLN A 111 3.04 2.98 8.60
CA GLN A 111 1.80 2.50 7.99
C GLN A 111 0.57 3.10 8.69
N GLY A 112 0.60 3.25 10.03
CA GLY A 112 -0.46 3.85 10.82
C GLY A 112 -0.73 5.31 10.46
N ALA A 113 0.34 6.10 10.25
CA ALA A 113 0.21 7.49 9.82
C ALA A 113 -0.48 7.61 8.45
N LEU A 114 -0.08 6.79 7.47
CA LEU A 114 -0.73 6.73 6.16
C LEU A 114 -2.21 6.32 6.27
N CYS A 115 -2.50 5.34 7.12
CA CYS A 115 -3.86 4.88 7.34
C CYS A 115 -4.79 5.94 7.95
N ASN A 116 -4.28 6.74 8.88
CA ASN A 116 -5.03 7.84 9.46
C ASN A 116 -5.23 9.00 8.47
N ALA A 117 -4.25 9.24 7.59
CA ALA A 117 -4.35 10.27 6.54
C ALA A 117 -5.26 9.88 5.37
N HIS A 118 -5.35 8.58 5.05
CA HIS A 118 -6.14 8.06 3.93
C HIS A 118 -6.96 6.81 4.34
N PRO A 119 -8.04 7.00 5.11
CA PRO A 119 -8.83 5.91 5.68
C PRO A 119 -9.38 4.91 4.64
N ILE A 120 -9.94 5.38 3.53
CA ILE A 120 -10.47 4.49 2.49
C ILE A 120 -9.35 3.64 1.88
N ASN A 121 -8.23 4.27 1.55
CA ASN A 121 -7.09 3.58 0.96
C ASN A 121 -6.54 2.50 1.91
N CYS A 122 -6.51 2.78 3.21
CA CYS A 122 -6.14 1.82 4.24
C CYS A 122 -7.08 0.60 4.28
N GLY A 123 -8.41 0.83 4.25
CA GLY A 123 -9.39 -0.24 4.22
C GLY A 123 -9.26 -1.13 2.96
N LYS A 124 -9.07 -0.51 1.77
CA LYS A 124 -8.76 -1.24 0.53
C LYS A 124 -7.47 -2.04 0.62
N THR A 125 -6.44 -1.46 1.22
CA THR A 125 -5.12 -2.10 1.40
C THR A 125 -5.21 -3.36 2.26
N LYS A 126 -6.05 -3.35 3.30
CA LYS A 126 -6.35 -4.53 4.12
C LYS A 126 -6.98 -5.65 3.30
N ILE A 127 -7.96 -5.30 2.46
CA ILE A 127 -8.63 -6.26 1.58
C ILE A 127 -7.64 -6.88 0.60
N TYR A 128 -6.85 -6.05 -0.09
CA TYR A 128 -5.87 -6.52 -1.08
C TYR A 128 -4.76 -7.37 -0.48
N LYS A 129 -4.37 -7.08 0.76
CA LYS A 129 -3.40 -7.90 1.48
C LYS A 129 -3.94 -9.30 1.72
N ASP A 130 -5.19 -9.41 2.21
CA ASP A 130 -5.80 -10.71 2.46
C ASP A 130 -5.96 -11.51 1.17
N GLN A 131 -6.45 -10.86 0.11
CA GLN A 131 -6.54 -11.45 -1.23
C GLN A 131 -5.18 -11.97 -1.73
N ALA A 132 -4.12 -11.17 -1.56
CA ALA A 132 -2.78 -11.57 -1.98
C ALA A 132 -2.24 -12.74 -1.15
N GLN A 133 -2.54 -12.76 0.15
CA GLN A 133 -2.13 -13.82 1.06
C GLN A 133 -2.87 -15.14 0.77
N ASP A 134 -4.19 -15.10 0.61
CA ASP A 134 -4.99 -16.27 0.21
C ASP A 134 -4.45 -16.86 -1.10
N TRP A 135 -4.28 -16.01 -2.11
CA TRP A 135 -3.76 -16.48 -3.39
C TRP A 135 -2.37 -17.11 -3.25
N ALA A 136 -1.43 -16.41 -2.59
CA ALA A 136 -0.06 -16.87 -2.44
C ALA A 136 0.02 -18.21 -1.71
N ASN A 137 -0.77 -18.40 -0.66
CA ASN A 137 -0.74 -19.60 0.18
C ASN A 137 -1.51 -20.77 -0.43
N ASN A 138 -2.65 -20.51 -1.09
CA ASN A 138 -3.61 -21.55 -1.43
C ASN A 138 -3.71 -21.83 -2.93
N ARG A 139 -3.36 -20.87 -3.79
CA ARG A 139 -3.65 -20.91 -5.25
C ARG A 139 -2.44 -20.65 -6.15
N SER A 140 -1.33 -20.17 -5.60
CA SER A 140 -0.12 -19.85 -6.36
C SER A 140 0.65 -21.07 -6.86
N GLY A 141 0.41 -22.26 -6.29
CA GLY A 141 1.16 -23.48 -6.63
C GLY A 141 2.65 -23.43 -6.31
N PHE A 142 3.12 -22.39 -5.60
CA PHE A 142 4.52 -22.29 -5.18
C PHE A 142 4.76 -23.05 -3.89
N SER A 143 5.92 -23.71 -3.83
CA SER A 143 6.52 -24.21 -2.58
C SER A 143 7.65 -23.27 -2.16
N ASN A 144 7.98 -23.27 -0.86
CA ASN A 144 9.01 -22.49 -0.17
C ASN A 144 8.56 -21.12 0.39
N GLY A 145 8.50 -21.11 1.73
CA GLY A 145 8.80 -19.99 2.64
C GLY A 145 7.83 -18.82 2.63
N ILE A 146 7.11 -18.63 3.76
CA ILE A 146 6.33 -17.41 4.06
C ILE A 146 7.26 -16.21 4.31
N ASN A 147 8.56 -16.43 4.51
CA ASN A 147 9.57 -15.39 4.70
C ASN A 147 10.76 -15.63 3.76
N GLY A 148 11.01 -14.70 2.85
CA GLY A 148 12.09 -14.74 1.85
C GLY A 148 11.94 -15.77 0.73
N GLY A 149 10.86 -16.55 0.72
CA GLY A 149 10.61 -17.62 -0.24
C GLY A 149 9.80 -17.18 -1.45
N LYS A 150 9.42 -18.15 -2.30
CA LYS A 150 8.60 -17.89 -3.49
C LYS A 150 7.19 -17.43 -3.12
N ILE A 151 6.61 -18.01 -2.06
CA ILE A 151 5.28 -17.59 -1.58
C ILE A 151 5.33 -16.13 -1.14
N ASP A 152 6.37 -15.77 -0.39
CA ASP A 152 6.55 -14.41 0.11
C ASP A 152 6.73 -13.38 -1.01
N ALA A 153 7.67 -13.65 -1.92
CA ALA A 153 7.92 -12.81 -3.08
C ALA A 153 6.66 -12.64 -3.96
N ALA A 154 5.91 -13.72 -4.18
CA ALA A 154 4.66 -13.67 -4.94
C ALA A 154 3.57 -12.87 -4.21
N ARG A 155 3.45 -13.02 -2.88
CA ARG A 155 2.52 -12.27 -2.03
C ARG A 155 2.79 -10.76 -2.10
N HIS A 156 4.04 -10.34 -1.92
CA HIS A 156 4.45 -8.94 -2.00
C HIS A 156 4.17 -8.33 -3.38
N THR A 157 4.52 -9.06 -4.44
CA THR A 157 4.27 -8.64 -5.81
C THR A 157 2.77 -8.48 -6.09
N TYR A 158 1.96 -9.48 -5.73
CA TYR A 158 0.53 -9.44 -6.02
C TYR A 158 -0.19 -8.37 -5.19
N TRP A 159 0.16 -8.22 -3.92
CA TRP A 159 -0.39 -7.17 -3.07
C TRP A 159 -0.14 -5.77 -3.64
N ASN A 160 1.07 -5.50 -4.12
CA ASN A 160 1.41 -4.22 -4.77
C ASN A 160 0.70 -4.01 -6.10
N ALA A 161 0.48 -5.09 -6.88
CA ALA A 161 -0.31 -5.00 -8.11
C ALA A 161 -1.78 -4.63 -7.80
N LEU A 162 -2.38 -5.24 -6.78
CA LEU A 162 -3.75 -4.94 -6.33
C LEU A 162 -3.88 -3.51 -5.77
N MET A 163 -2.96 -3.07 -4.91
CA MET A 163 -2.95 -1.69 -4.42
C MET A 163 -2.81 -0.68 -5.57
N THR A 164 -1.93 -0.96 -6.54
CA THR A 164 -1.69 -0.05 -7.66
C THR A 164 -2.93 0.10 -8.55
N ARG A 165 -3.58 -1.01 -8.88
CA ARG A 165 -4.75 -1.01 -9.77
C ARG A 165 -6.05 -0.61 -9.07
N GLY A 166 -6.13 -0.78 -7.74
CA GLY A 166 -7.32 -0.55 -6.93
C GLY A 166 -7.34 0.79 -6.17
N VAL A 167 -6.17 1.39 -5.97
CA VAL A 167 -6.01 2.74 -5.38
C VAL A 167 -5.27 3.63 -6.38
N ASN A 168 -3.95 3.51 -6.45
CA ASN A 168 -3.06 4.10 -7.45
C ASN A 168 -1.61 3.68 -7.14
N ARG A 169 -0.69 3.95 -8.07
CA ARG A 169 0.75 3.63 -7.91
C ARG A 169 1.39 4.36 -6.73
N GLN A 170 1.06 5.64 -6.52
CA GLN A 170 1.66 6.45 -5.46
C GLN A 170 1.38 5.84 -4.08
N TRP A 171 0.13 5.50 -3.81
CA TRP A 171 -0.28 4.83 -2.59
C TRP A 171 0.41 3.47 -2.40
N ALA A 172 0.47 2.65 -3.45
CA ALA A 172 1.15 1.36 -3.37
C ALA A 172 2.64 1.53 -3.02
N GLN A 173 3.31 2.54 -3.58
CA GLN A 173 4.70 2.86 -3.28
C GLN A 173 4.87 3.35 -1.83
N ASP A 174 4.08 4.33 -1.40
CA ASP A 174 4.18 4.91 -0.06
C ASP A 174 3.87 3.87 1.03
N PHE A 175 2.80 3.09 0.84
CA PHE A 175 2.37 2.09 1.82
C PHE A 175 3.33 0.90 1.90
N SER A 176 3.79 0.39 0.75
CA SER A 176 4.76 -0.72 0.74
C SER A 176 6.11 -0.29 1.30
N TYR A 177 6.57 0.93 1.02
CA TYR A 177 7.80 1.45 1.62
C TYR A 177 7.67 1.63 3.14
N ALA A 178 6.54 2.17 3.61
CA ALA A 178 6.23 2.26 5.04
C ALA A 178 6.22 0.88 5.71
N HIS A 179 5.66 -0.14 5.05
CA HIS A 179 5.67 -1.52 5.52
C HIS A 179 7.09 -2.07 5.73
N GLU A 180 7.99 -1.82 4.78
CA GLU A 180 9.40 -2.22 4.91
C GLU A 180 10.19 -1.34 5.90
N GLN A 181 9.67 -0.18 6.29
CA GLN A 181 10.31 0.71 7.27
C GLN A 181 9.87 0.42 8.70
N ASP A 182 8.63 -0.03 8.89
CA ASP A 182 8.12 -0.50 10.18
C ASP A 182 8.81 -1.80 10.66
N ASN A 183 9.50 -2.51 9.76
CA ASN A 183 10.26 -3.73 10.03
C ASN A 183 11.76 -3.56 9.71
N PRO A 184 12.50 -2.69 10.43
CA PRO A 184 13.89 -2.41 10.10
C PRO A 184 14.78 -3.65 10.37
N PRO A 185 15.67 -4.01 9.44
CA PRO A 185 16.53 -5.18 9.59
C PRO A 185 17.63 -4.96 10.63
N SER A 186 17.85 -5.94 11.50
CA SER A 186 18.90 -5.92 12.54
C SER A 186 20.20 -6.63 12.12
N ASN A 187 20.18 -7.33 10.98
CA ASN A 187 21.32 -8.11 10.48
C ASN A 187 21.30 -8.20 8.94
N SER A 188 22.35 -8.77 8.36
CA SER A 188 22.50 -8.93 6.90
C SER A 188 21.40 -9.79 6.26
N VAL A 189 20.89 -10.80 6.96
CA VAL A 189 19.77 -11.62 6.49
C VAL A 189 18.50 -10.77 6.36
N GLY A 190 18.22 -9.93 7.37
CA GLY A 190 17.11 -8.98 7.33
C GLY A 190 17.26 -7.97 6.18
N TRP A 191 18.46 -7.49 5.91
CA TRP A 191 18.69 -6.58 4.78
C TRP A 191 18.40 -7.24 3.42
N ASN A 192 18.75 -8.53 3.27
CA ASN A 192 18.44 -9.29 2.06
C ASN A 192 16.93 -9.48 1.87
N LEU A 193 16.20 -9.77 2.94
CA LEU A 193 14.74 -9.86 2.93
C LEU A 193 14.11 -8.53 2.50
N ARG A 194 14.47 -7.43 3.17
CA ARG A 194 13.96 -6.09 2.83
C ARG A 194 14.26 -5.69 1.38
N ASN A 195 15.45 -5.98 0.87
CA ASN A 195 15.81 -5.68 -0.51
C ASN A 195 15.06 -6.54 -1.54
N MET A 196 14.73 -7.78 -1.17
CA MET A 196 13.85 -8.65 -1.95
C MET A 196 12.43 -8.07 -1.98
N ASP A 197 11.88 -7.70 -0.83
CA ASP A 197 10.54 -7.14 -0.72
C ASP A 197 10.41 -5.83 -1.50
N LEU A 198 11.33 -4.86 -1.31
CA LEU A 198 11.33 -3.61 -2.07
C LEU A 198 11.37 -3.83 -3.59
N PHE A 199 12.19 -4.77 -4.06
CA PHE A 199 12.27 -5.08 -5.49
C PHE A 199 10.96 -5.70 -6.01
N ASN A 200 10.41 -6.67 -5.30
CA ASN A 200 9.17 -7.35 -5.68
C ASN A 200 7.94 -6.42 -5.59
N ASN A 201 7.94 -5.49 -4.62
CA ASN A 201 6.93 -4.45 -4.50
C ASN A 201 6.89 -3.58 -5.76
N ASP A 202 8.05 -3.13 -6.27
CA ASP A 202 8.15 -2.38 -7.53
C ASP A 202 7.68 -3.21 -8.74
N GLN A 203 8.04 -4.49 -8.83
CA GLN A 203 7.53 -5.38 -9.88
C GLN A 203 6.00 -5.48 -9.84
N GLY A 204 5.42 -5.58 -8.65
CA GLY A 204 3.99 -5.57 -8.45
C GLY A 204 3.33 -4.27 -8.93
N GLN A 205 3.93 -3.12 -8.61
CA GLN A 205 3.45 -1.82 -9.08
C GLN A 205 3.49 -1.72 -10.62
N ASN A 206 4.54 -2.23 -11.25
CA ASN A 206 4.64 -2.27 -12.71
C ASN A 206 3.55 -3.17 -13.33
N ILE A 207 3.26 -4.32 -12.73
CA ILE A 207 2.15 -5.18 -13.14
C ILE A 207 0.81 -4.45 -12.97
N GLY A 208 0.57 -3.80 -11.84
CA GLY A 208 -0.68 -3.09 -11.58
C GLY A 208 -0.97 -1.96 -12.58
N VAL A 209 0.06 -1.22 -13.00
CA VAL A 209 -0.07 -0.20 -14.07
C VAL A 209 -0.37 -0.84 -15.42
N ALA A 210 0.27 -1.96 -15.75
CA ALA A 210 0.08 -2.63 -17.04
C ALA A 210 -1.25 -3.41 -17.13
N TYR A 211 -1.84 -3.78 -15.99
CA TYR A 211 -3.08 -4.54 -15.89
C TYR A 211 -4.11 -3.82 -15.00
N PRO A 212 -4.60 -2.63 -15.40
CA PRO A 212 -5.51 -1.82 -14.57
C PRO A 212 -6.88 -2.48 -14.38
N ALA A 213 -7.58 -2.14 -13.31
CA ALA A 213 -8.99 -2.49 -13.11
C ALA A 213 -9.90 -1.43 -13.76
N PRO A 214 -11.13 -1.77 -14.20
CA PRO A 214 -11.72 -3.10 -14.29
C PRO A 214 -11.35 -3.85 -15.57
N GLN A 215 -10.44 -3.30 -16.40
CA GLN A 215 -10.10 -3.84 -17.72
C GLN A 215 -9.59 -5.29 -17.67
N TYR A 216 -8.85 -5.65 -16.62
CA TYR A 216 -8.32 -6.99 -16.44
C TYR A 216 -8.93 -7.67 -15.20
N ALA A 217 -9.16 -8.97 -15.28
CA ALA A 217 -9.58 -9.76 -14.12
C ALA A 217 -8.39 -10.04 -13.19
N ASP A 218 -8.67 -10.29 -11.90
CA ASP A 218 -7.65 -10.62 -10.92
C ASP A 218 -6.86 -11.88 -11.30
N SER A 219 -7.52 -12.88 -11.90
CA SER A 219 -6.86 -14.08 -12.41
C SER A 219 -5.77 -13.80 -13.47
N GLN A 220 -5.89 -12.72 -14.24
CA GLN A 220 -4.87 -12.32 -15.22
C GLN A 220 -3.67 -11.69 -14.52
N VAL A 221 -3.89 -10.92 -13.46
CA VAL A 221 -2.82 -10.36 -12.61
C VAL A 221 -2.10 -11.50 -11.87
N GLU A 222 -2.84 -12.45 -11.30
CA GLU A 222 -2.31 -13.65 -10.67
C GLU A 222 -1.43 -14.46 -11.63
N SER A 223 -1.90 -14.68 -12.87
CA SER A 223 -1.14 -15.34 -13.93
C SER A 223 0.16 -14.58 -14.22
N LYS A 224 0.11 -13.24 -14.25
CA LYS A 224 1.28 -12.42 -14.53
C LYS A 224 2.32 -12.46 -13.41
N VAL A 225 1.88 -12.42 -12.15
CA VAL A 225 2.78 -12.60 -11.00
C VAL A 225 3.41 -13.99 -11.03
N ARG A 226 2.63 -15.01 -11.40
CA ARG A 226 3.13 -16.38 -11.54
C ARG A 226 4.21 -16.48 -12.62
N ASP A 227 3.98 -15.90 -13.79
CA ASP A 227 4.98 -15.81 -14.87
C ASP A 227 6.24 -15.10 -14.40
N TYR A 228 6.11 -13.99 -13.68
CA TYR A 228 7.27 -13.24 -13.16
C TYR A 228 8.10 -14.10 -12.20
N MET A 229 7.46 -14.91 -11.36
CA MET A 229 8.17 -15.86 -10.51
C MET A 229 8.86 -16.97 -11.32
N VAL A 230 8.14 -17.60 -12.27
CA VAL A 230 8.65 -18.73 -13.07
C VAL A 230 9.81 -18.32 -13.97
N TYR A 231 9.73 -17.15 -14.58
CA TYR A 231 10.77 -16.61 -15.47
C TYR A 231 11.88 -15.85 -14.74
N GLY A 232 11.98 -15.96 -13.41
CA GLY A 232 13.07 -15.36 -12.62
C GLY A 232 13.07 -13.83 -12.59
N LYS A 233 11.92 -13.19 -12.80
CA LYS A 233 11.75 -11.73 -12.73
C LYS A 233 11.47 -11.23 -11.32
N LEU A 234 11.17 -12.13 -10.37
CA LEU A 234 11.07 -11.84 -8.95
C LEU A 234 12.32 -12.31 -8.20
N ARG A 235 12.62 -11.67 -7.08
CA ARG A 235 13.71 -12.08 -6.18
C ARG A 235 13.16 -12.95 -5.05
N VAL A 236 13.97 -13.89 -4.60
CA VAL A 236 13.80 -14.63 -3.34
C VAL A 236 15.06 -14.44 -2.51
N ALA A 237 14.91 -14.37 -1.20
CA ALA A 237 16.00 -14.15 -0.23
C ALA A 237 16.32 -15.41 0.60
N ASP A 238 15.81 -16.58 0.20
CA ASP A 238 16.10 -17.86 0.86
C ASP A 238 17.62 -18.11 0.97
N GLY A 239 18.13 -17.96 2.20
CA GLY A 239 19.51 -18.20 2.59
C GLY A 239 19.98 -19.65 2.43
N ARG A 240 19.18 -20.54 1.82
CA ARG A 240 19.63 -21.86 1.33
C ARG A 240 20.24 -21.82 -0.06
N THR A 241 20.16 -20.70 -0.76
CA THR A 241 20.91 -20.53 -2.01
C THR A 241 22.21 -19.80 -1.71
N LYS A 242 23.33 -20.50 -1.87
CA LYS A 242 24.59 -19.85 -2.25
C LYS A 242 24.24 -18.91 -3.39
N THR A 243 24.58 -17.64 -3.20
CA THR A 243 24.55 -16.58 -4.20
C THR A 243 24.56 -17.11 -5.63
N ALA A 244 23.58 -16.72 -6.45
CA ALA A 244 23.53 -16.98 -7.89
C ALA A 244 24.70 -16.34 -8.68
N ALA A 245 25.78 -15.94 -8.01
CA ALA A 245 27.05 -15.49 -8.58
C ALA A 245 28.11 -16.61 -8.67
N GLN A 246 27.82 -17.86 -8.28
CA GLN A 246 28.79 -18.97 -8.34
C GLN A 246 28.28 -20.26 -9.03
N GLY A 247 27.18 -20.20 -9.77
CA GLY A 247 26.75 -21.28 -10.66
C GLY A 247 26.85 -20.79 -12.10
N GLY A 248 27.88 -21.23 -12.82
CA GLY A 248 28.19 -20.74 -14.17
C GLY A 248 27.05 -20.93 -15.17
N CYS A 249 26.35 -19.85 -15.50
CA CYS A 249 25.73 -19.72 -16.82
C CYS A 249 26.85 -19.40 -17.81
N GLN A 250 27.46 -20.41 -18.41
CA GLN A 250 28.27 -20.19 -19.60
C GLN A 250 27.34 -19.90 -20.79
N ASN A 251 27.65 -18.84 -21.52
CA ASN A 251 27.00 -18.48 -22.78
C ASN A 251 27.09 -19.66 -23.76
N LEU A 252 25.96 -20.27 -24.08
CA LEU A 252 25.85 -21.03 -25.31
C LEU A 252 25.64 -20.03 -26.45
N VAL A 253 26.72 -19.77 -27.18
CA VAL A 253 26.69 -19.05 -28.44
C VAL A 253 25.84 -19.88 -29.42
N ALA A 254 24.69 -19.34 -29.83
CA ALA A 254 23.82 -19.97 -30.80
C ALA A 254 24.51 -19.98 -32.18
N SER A 255 24.78 -21.17 -32.71
CA SER A 255 25.18 -21.35 -34.11
C SER A 255 23.95 -21.32 -35.01
N ASN A 256 23.87 -20.29 -35.85
CA ASN A 256 23.17 -20.18 -37.13
C ASN A 256 21.81 -20.91 -37.29
N SER A 257 20.72 -20.24 -36.89
CA SER A 257 19.40 -20.37 -37.54
C SER A 257 18.51 -19.15 -37.16
N PRO A 258 17.63 -18.63 -38.03
CA PRO A 258 17.02 -17.30 -37.82
C PRO A 258 15.75 -17.25 -36.93
N GLU A 259 15.25 -18.35 -36.35
CA GLU A 259 13.89 -18.35 -35.77
C GLU A 259 13.69 -19.17 -34.46
N ALA A 260 14.64 -19.18 -33.52
CA ALA A 260 14.46 -19.90 -32.24
C ALA A 260 14.29 -18.95 -31.04
N PHE A 261 13.11 -18.99 -30.41
CA PHE A 261 12.78 -18.40 -29.11
C PHE A 261 13.77 -18.87 -28.02
N ILE A 262 14.31 -17.93 -27.25
CA ILE A 262 15.25 -18.20 -26.15
C ILE A 262 14.46 -18.69 -24.93
N GLY A 263 14.27 -20.01 -24.83
CA GLY A 263 13.89 -20.68 -23.58
C GLY A 263 15.14 -20.96 -22.75
N TRP A 264 15.19 -20.43 -21.52
CA TRP A 264 16.22 -20.82 -20.55
C TRP A 264 15.73 -22.06 -19.81
N ALA A 265 16.40 -23.20 -20.04
CA ALA A 265 16.21 -24.39 -19.23
C ALA A 265 17.23 -24.36 -18.08
N CYS A 266 16.76 -24.24 -16.84
CA CYS A 266 17.56 -24.56 -15.66
C CYS A 266 17.39 -26.05 -15.35
N GLN A 267 18.51 -26.78 -15.23
CA GLN A 267 18.54 -28.09 -14.57
C GLN A 267 18.45 -27.93 -13.05
#